data_AF-A0A5C6ULG1-F1
#
_entry.id   AF-A0A5C6ULG1-F1
#
_cell.length_a   1.000
_cell.length_b   1.000
_cell.length_c   1.000
_cell.angle_alpha   90.00
_cell.angle_beta   90.00
_cell.angle_gamma   90.00
#
_symmetry.space_group_name_H-M   'P 1'
#
loop_
_entity.id
_entity.type
_entity.pdbx_description
1 polymer ?
#
loop_
_entity_poly.entity_id
_entity_poly.type
_entity_poly.pdbx_seq_one_letter_code
_entity_poly.pdbx_strand_id
1 'polypeptide(L)'
;MSHALLATIAIIAAAGGMTAQSQPSRHQPEAQAAEYSAKQCEQAKNWLVETEGRGGDTADNQKQYGIWSSPACVAHRRPRQLDVTPQMRKTIAMLKENGIDIEARMPAKVAECRAKAPGALLALPASERATMTVDEVAATCVLNARTDLYAEALNELNADRQSQYARKEAEYERLKQERDDKLAENARIEKEQAEKLAAYKADYERKMEEWRTAVALCKKGKREYCAK
;
A
#
# COMPACT_ATOMS: atom_id res chain seq x y z
N MET A 1 0.50 37.30 39.99
CA MET A 1 -0.44 38.15 39.22
C MET A 1 -0.31 37.75 37.76
N SER A 2 -0.99 36.68 37.37
CA SER A 2 -0.85 36.07 36.04
C SER A 2 -2.10 36.40 35.22
N HIS A 3 -1.90 37.06 34.09
CA HIS A 3 -2.96 37.48 33.18
C HIS A 3 -3.49 36.27 32.40
N ALA A 4 -4.80 36.06 32.46
CA ALA A 4 -5.54 35.09 31.66
C ALA A 4 -5.85 35.71 30.28
N LEU A 5 -5.36 35.08 29.22
CA LEU A 5 -5.70 35.40 27.83
C LEU A 5 -6.86 34.50 27.40
N LEU A 6 -8.07 35.08 27.40
CA LEU A 6 -9.27 34.53 26.77
C LEU A 6 -9.18 34.77 25.26
N ALA A 7 -9.01 33.70 24.49
CA ALA A 7 -9.07 33.74 23.03
C ALA A 7 -10.52 33.49 22.57
N THR A 8 -11.16 34.54 22.06
CA THR A 8 -12.49 34.51 21.44
C THR A 8 -12.39 33.86 20.06
N ILE A 9 -12.99 32.68 19.87
CA ILE A 9 -13.14 32.04 18.56
C ILE A 9 -14.42 32.58 17.91
N ALA A 10 -14.27 33.36 16.83
CA ALA A 10 -15.37 33.78 15.98
C ALA A 10 -15.73 32.66 15.00
N ILE A 11 -16.98 32.17 15.07
CA ILE A 11 -17.54 31.19 14.12
C ILE A 11 -18.07 31.97 12.92
N ILE A 12 -17.43 31.81 11.76
CA ILE A 12 -17.92 32.32 10.47
C ILE A 12 -18.93 31.32 9.92
N ALA A 13 -20.22 31.69 9.97
CA ALA A 13 -21.28 30.98 9.27
C ALA A 13 -21.26 31.37 7.77
N ALA A 14 -20.68 30.53 6.93
CA ALA A 14 -20.75 30.67 5.48
C ALA A 14 -22.04 30.01 4.97
N ALA A 15 -23.06 30.83 4.70
CA ALA A 15 -24.24 30.44 3.96
C ALA A 15 -23.90 30.31 2.46
N GLY A 16 -23.52 29.11 2.03
CA GLY A 16 -23.35 28.78 0.62
C GLY A 16 -24.70 28.54 -0.04
N GLY A 17 -25.18 29.51 -0.81
CA GLY A 17 -26.36 29.36 -1.68
C GLY A 17 -26.10 28.32 -2.77
N MET A 18 -26.91 27.26 -2.77
CA MET A 18 -26.96 26.28 -3.85
C MET A 18 -27.73 26.88 -5.03
N THR A 19 -27.01 27.40 -6.04
CA THR A 19 -27.59 27.64 -7.36
C THR A 19 -27.67 26.30 -8.10
N ALA A 20 -28.88 25.78 -8.25
CA ALA A 20 -29.17 24.63 -9.08
C ALA A 20 -28.90 24.98 -10.56
N GLN A 21 -27.74 24.57 -11.07
CA GLN A 21 -27.49 24.52 -12.52
C GLN A 21 -28.21 23.29 -13.08
N SER A 22 -29.35 23.53 -13.73
CA SER A 22 -30.02 22.54 -14.57
C SER A 22 -29.12 22.18 -15.76
N GLN A 23 -28.51 21.00 -15.72
CA GLN A 23 -27.83 20.44 -16.88
C GLN A 23 -28.84 20.13 -18.01
N PRO A 24 -28.49 20.36 -19.28
CA PRO A 24 -29.36 19.98 -20.40
C PRO A 24 -29.40 18.46 -20.53
N SER A 25 -30.59 17.88 -20.32
CA SER A 25 -30.90 16.48 -20.62
C SER A 25 -30.62 16.19 -22.09
N ARG A 26 -29.47 15.56 -22.38
CA ARG A 26 -29.28 14.85 -23.64
C ARG A 26 -30.21 13.65 -23.62
N HIS A 27 -31.31 13.74 -24.35
CA HIS A 27 -32.13 12.60 -24.72
C HIS A 27 -31.24 11.58 -25.45
N GLN A 28 -30.83 10.54 -24.73
CA GLN A 28 -30.44 9.29 -25.36
C GLN A 28 -31.72 8.63 -25.86
N PRO A 29 -31.75 8.16 -27.12
CA PRO A 29 -32.90 7.43 -27.65
C PRO A 29 -33.13 6.18 -26.79
N GLU A 30 -34.39 5.96 -26.40
CA GLU A 30 -34.90 4.71 -25.84
C GLU A 30 -34.75 3.61 -26.89
N ALA A 31 -33.51 3.14 -27.09
CA ALA A 31 -33.27 1.86 -27.71
C ALA A 31 -33.87 0.82 -26.76
N GLN A 32 -34.93 0.15 -27.23
CA GLN A 32 -35.52 -1.05 -26.64
C GLN A 32 -34.46 -1.81 -25.84
N ALA A 33 -34.60 -1.80 -24.52
CA ALA A 33 -33.62 -2.36 -23.59
C ALA A 33 -33.46 -3.85 -23.90
N ALA A 34 -32.50 -4.19 -24.75
CA ALA A 34 -32.01 -5.54 -24.88
C ALA A 34 -31.58 -5.94 -23.47
N GLU A 35 -32.30 -6.89 -22.88
CA GLU A 35 -32.10 -7.31 -21.51
C GLU A 35 -30.67 -7.86 -21.39
N TYR A 36 -29.75 -7.06 -20.82
CA TYR A 36 -28.37 -7.49 -20.68
C TYR A 36 -28.33 -8.71 -19.75
N SER A 37 -27.70 -9.78 -20.23
CA SER A 37 -27.52 -11.00 -19.45
C SER A 37 -26.66 -10.75 -18.21
N ALA A 38 -26.82 -11.59 -17.18
CA ALA A 38 -25.97 -11.58 -15.98
C ALA A 38 -24.47 -11.58 -16.31
N LYS A 39 -24.07 -12.31 -17.35
CA LYS A 39 -22.69 -12.38 -17.82
C LYS A 39 -22.20 -11.04 -18.37
N GLN A 40 -23.03 -10.32 -19.13
CA GLN A 40 -22.70 -8.99 -19.65
C GLN A 40 -22.61 -7.95 -18.53
N CYS A 41 -23.49 -8.02 -17.54
CA CYS A 41 -23.42 -7.17 -16.35
C CYS A 41 -22.11 -7.38 -15.56
N GLU A 42 -21.70 -8.64 -15.36
CA GLU A 42 -20.45 -8.99 -14.67
C GLU A 42 -19.20 -8.60 -15.47
N GLN A 43 -19.21 -8.79 -16.80
CA GLN A 43 -18.12 -8.35 -17.67
C GLN A 43 -17.95 -6.83 -17.65
N ALA A 44 -19.05 -6.07 -17.75
CA ALA A 44 -19.01 -4.62 -17.67
C ALA A 44 -18.49 -4.15 -16.30
N LYS A 45 -18.92 -4.79 -15.21
CA LYS A 45 -18.40 -4.53 -13.86
C LYS A 45 -16.88 -4.77 -13.79
N ASN A 46 -16.41 -5.92 -14.23
CA ASN A 46 -14.99 -6.28 -14.14
C ASN A 46 -14.13 -5.34 -15.00
N TRP A 47 -14.60 -5.00 -16.20
CA TRP A 47 -13.92 -4.04 -17.06
C TRP A 47 -13.81 -2.66 -16.39
N LEU A 48 -14.88 -2.16 -15.77
CA LEU A 48 -14.88 -0.87 -15.06
C LEU A 48 -13.94 -0.89 -13.84
N VAL A 49 -13.84 -2.02 -13.14
CA VAL A 49 -12.92 -2.23 -12.01
C VAL A 49 -11.46 -2.26 -12.49
N GLU A 50 -11.15 -3.05 -13.52
CA GLU A 50 -9.80 -3.22 -14.06
C GLU A 50 -9.26 -1.93 -14.67
N THR A 51 -10.12 -1.14 -15.28
CA THR A 51 -9.75 0.17 -15.84
C THR A 51 -9.76 1.28 -14.81
N GLU A 52 -10.19 1.03 -13.57
CA GLU A 52 -10.38 2.00 -12.48
C GLU A 52 -11.17 3.27 -12.90
N GLY A 53 -11.93 3.22 -14.00
CA GLY A 53 -12.46 4.43 -14.63
C GLY A 53 -11.40 5.43 -15.13
N ARG A 54 -10.10 5.07 -15.12
CA ARG A 54 -8.97 5.89 -15.59
C ARG A 54 -8.98 6.13 -17.10
N GLY A 55 -9.84 5.43 -17.83
CA GLY A 55 -10.04 5.58 -19.27
C GLY A 55 -10.92 6.75 -19.69
N GLY A 56 -10.96 7.88 -18.97
CA GLY A 56 -11.67 9.10 -19.36
C GLY A 56 -13.12 8.90 -19.87
N ASP A 57 -13.66 9.90 -20.55
CA ASP A 57 -14.99 9.86 -21.19
C ASP A 57 -14.91 9.14 -22.55
N THR A 58 -14.25 7.98 -22.59
CA THR A 58 -14.11 7.19 -23.82
C THR A 58 -15.44 6.51 -24.16
N ALA A 59 -15.70 6.33 -25.46
CA ALA A 59 -16.90 5.65 -25.95
C ALA A 59 -17.07 4.24 -25.33
N ASP A 60 -15.96 3.55 -25.07
CA ASP A 60 -15.97 2.25 -24.40
C ASP A 60 -16.35 2.37 -22.91
N ASN A 61 -15.84 3.37 -22.19
CA ASN A 61 -16.24 3.61 -20.80
C ASN A 61 -17.74 3.94 -20.70
N GLN A 62 -18.24 4.84 -21.56
CA GLN A 62 -19.67 5.16 -21.63
C GLN A 62 -20.53 3.93 -21.95
N LYS A 63 -20.07 3.06 -22.86
CA LYS A 63 -20.75 1.81 -23.21
C LYS A 63 -20.78 0.84 -22.04
N GLN A 64 -19.64 0.59 -21.38
CA GLN A 64 -19.57 -0.34 -20.25
C GLN A 64 -20.34 0.19 -19.04
N TYR A 65 -20.26 1.49 -18.78
CA TYR A 65 -21.08 2.16 -17.77
C TYR A 65 -22.57 2.02 -18.09
N GLY A 66 -23.00 2.27 -19.34
CA GLY A 66 -24.40 2.11 -19.76
C GLY A 66 -24.93 0.69 -19.59
N ILE A 67 -24.11 -0.33 -19.86
CA ILE A 67 -24.45 -1.74 -19.58
C ILE A 67 -24.58 -1.94 -18.07
N TRP A 68 -23.55 -1.57 -17.30
CA TRP A 68 -23.52 -1.75 -15.85
C TRP A 68 -24.65 -1.00 -15.13
N SER A 69 -24.98 0.22 -15.54
CA SER A 69 -26.03 1.05 -14.95
C SER A 69 -27.44 0.72 -15.43
N SER A 70 -27.57 -0.18 -16.42
CA SER A 70 -28.88 -0.57 -16.98
C SER A 70 -29.81 -1.17 -15.92
N PRO A 71 -31.14 -1.01 -16.06
CA PRO A 71 -32.13 -1.58 -15.12
C PRO A 71 -32.00 -3.08 -14.88
N ALA A 72 -31.70 -3.86 -15.93
CA ALA A 72 -31.47 -5.31 -15.84
C ALA A 72 -30.25 -5.64 -14.95
N CYS A 73 -29.13 -4.94 -15.16
CA CYS A 73 -27.95 -5.12 -14.33
C CYS A 73 -28.15 -4.58 -12.90
N VAL A 74 -28.97 -3.54 -12.71
CA VAL A 74 -29.39 -3.06 -11.37
C VAL A 74 -30.19 -4.14 -10.65
N ALA A 75 -31.18 -4.72 -11.30
CA ALA A 75 -32.02 -5.78 -10.74
C ALA A 75 -31.18 -7.03 -10.40
N HIS A 76 -30.19 -7.36 -11.22
CA HIS A 76 -29.27 -8.46 -10.96
C HIS A 76 -28.34 -8.21 -9.75
N ARG A 77 -27.85 -6.97 -9.57
CA ARG A 77 -26.94 -6.63 -8.45
C ARG A 77 -27.66 -6.38 -7.13
N ARG A 78 -28.88 -5.86 -7.15
CA ARG A 78 -29.58 -5.38 -5.94
C ARG A 78 -29.69 -6.44 -4.82
N PRO A 79 -29.98 -7.73 -5.10
CA PRO A 79 -29.97 -8.77 -4.08
C PRO A 79 -28.59 -9.08 -3.50
N ARG A 80 -27.52 -8.78 -4.26
CA ARG A 80 -26.11 -9.04 -3.89
C ARG A 80 -25.37 -7.80 -3.41
N GLN A 81 -25.99 -6.61 -3.47
CA GLN A 81 -25.35 -5.34 -3.14
C GLN A 81 -24.90 -5.26 -1.68
N LEU A 82 -25.55 -6.04 -0.81
CA LEU A 82 -25.21 -6.16 0.61
C LEU A 82 -24.60 -7.52 0.96
N ASP A 83 -24.38 -8.40 -0.03
CA ASP A 83 -23.70 -9.67 0.20
C ASP A 83 -22.19 -9.45 0.30
N VAL A 84 -21.74 -9.12 1.51
CA VAL A 84 -20.32 -8.98 1.85
C VAL A 84 -19.65 -10.33 2.07
N THR A 85 -20.38 -11.46 2.01
CA THR A 85 -19.87 -12.80 2.33
C THR A 85 -18.65 -13.20 1.48
N PRO A 86 -18.60 -12.96 0.15
CA PRO A 86 -17.41 -13.26 -0.64
C PRO A 86 -16.18 -12.46 -0.17
N GLN A 87 -16.36 -11.18 0.16
CA GLN A 87 -15.27 -10.31 0.61
C GLN A 87 -14.81 -10.66 2.03
N MET A 88 -15.74 -11.01 2.92
CA MET A 88 -15.43 -11.54 4.25
C MET A 88 -14.64 -12.84 4.15
N ARG A 89 -15.03 -13.78 3.26
CA ARG A 89 -14.28 -15.03 3.04
C ARG A 89 -12.85 -14.78 2.56
N LYS A 90 -12.66 -13.86 1.61
CA LYS A 90 -11.31 -13.44 1.19
C LYS A 90 -10.50 -12.86 2.34
N THR A 91 -11.14 -12.04 3.18
CA THR A 91 -10.47 -11.42 4.34
C THR A 91 -10.08 -12.46 5.38
N ILE A 92 -10.95 -13.43 5.67
CA ILE A 92 -10.64 -14.55 6.58
C ILE A 92 -9.46 -15.37 6.05
N ALA A 93 -9.47 -15.71 4.75
CA ALA A 93 -8.39 -16.46 4.13
C ALA A 93 -7.06 -15.70 4.24
N MET A 94 -7.06 -14.41 3.91
CA MET A 94 -5.89 -13.53 4.04
C MET A 94 -5.40 -13.48 5.50
N LEU A 95 -6.29 -13.31 6.49
CA LEU A 95 -5.90 -13.30 7.90
C LEU A 95 -5.23 -14.63 8.30
N LYS A 96 -5.81 -15.75 7.88
CA LYS A 96 -5.26 -17.09 8.14
C LYS A 96 -3.88 -17.30 7.50
N GLU A 97 -3.69 -16.84 6.27
CA GLU A 97 -2.39 -16.85 5.58
C GLU A 97 -1.33 -16.03 6.32
N ASN A 98 -1.74 -14.99 7.06
CA ASN A 98 -0.87 -14.18 7.92
C ASN A 98 -0.79 -14.72 9.36
N GLY A 99 -1.24 -15.95 9.61
CA GLY A 99 -1.16 -16.60 10.94
C GLY A 99 -2.25 -16.19 11.93
N ILE A 100 -3.23 -15.39 11.51
CA ILE A 100 -4.33 -14.91 12.36
C ILE A 100 -5.57 -15.78 12.13
N ASP A 101 -5.75 -16.81 12.95
CA ASP A 101 -6.90 -17.73 12.86
C ASP A 101 -8.06 -17.30 13.78
N ILE A 102 -9.01 -16.55 13.22
CA ILE A 102 -10.22 -16.11 13.94
C ILE A 102 -11.09 -17.32 14.33
N GLU A 103 -11.19 -18.34 13.48
CA GLU A 103 -12.04 -19.50 13.73
C GLU A 103 -11.55 -20.28 14.95
N ALA A 104 -10.23 -20.36 15.14
CA ALA A 104 -9.62 -20.94 16.34
C ALA A 104 -9.89 -20.10 17.62
N ARG A 105 -10.08 -18.77 17.50
CA ARG A 105 -10.38 -17.86 18.63
C ARG A 105 -11.87 -17.88 19.03
N MET A 106 -12.78 -18.21 18.10
CA MET A 106 -14.23 -18.15 18.32
C MET A 106 -14.78 -19.05 19.44
N PRO A 107 -14.36 -20.32 19.63
CA PRO A 107 -14.93 -21.21 20.66
C PRO A 107 -14.82 -20.63 22.07
N ALA A 108 -13.71 -19.99 22.40
CA ALA A 108 -13.52 -19.32 23.69
C ALA A 108 -14.53 -18.18 23.88
N LYS A 109 -14.77 -17.36 22.84
CA LYS A 109 -15.79 -16.30 22.86
C LYS A 109 -17.21 -16.83 22.97
N VAL A 110 -17.53 -17.94 22.32
CA VAL A 110 -18.83 -18.60 22.45
C VAL A 110 -19.06 -19.07 23.90
N ALA A 111 -18.05 -19.70 24.52
CA ALA A 111 -18.14 -20.11 25.92
C ALA A 111 -18.29 -18.91 26.87
N GLU A 112 -17.52 -17.84 26.65
CA GLU A 112 -17.60 -16.59 27.40
C GLU A 112 -19.01 -15.95 27.32
N CYS A 113 -19.56 -15.85 26.11
CA CYS A 113 -20.89 -15.29 25.89
C CYS A 113 -21.99 -16.12 26.55
N ARG A 114 -21.93 -17.45 26.46
CA ARG A 114 -22.88 -18.34 27.14
C ARG A 114 -22.83 -18.19 28.65
N ALA A 115 -21.63 -18.06 29.22
CA ALA A 115 -21.46 -17.86 30.66
C ALA A 115 -22.03 -16.50 31.13
N LYS A 116 -21.89 -15.45 30.32
CA LYS A 116 -22.37 -14.09 30.66
C LYS A 116 -23.86 -13.86 30.38
N ALA A 117 -24.46 -14.63 29.48
CA ALA A 117 -25.83 -14.38 29.00
C ALA A 117 -26.92 -14.38 30.09
N PRO A 118 -26.93 -15.28 31.10
CA PRO A 118 -27.93 -15.22 32.18
C PRO A 118 -27.86 -13.91 32.97
N GLY A 119 -26.65 -13.46 33.31
CA GLY A 119 -26.44 -12.21 34.02
C GLY A 119 -26.83 -10.99 33.18
N ALA A 120 -26.50 -11.01 31.89
CA ALA A 120 -26.88 -9.95 30.96
C ALA A 120 -28.41 -9.85 30.78
N LEU A 121 -29.11 -10.98 30.67
CA LEU A 121 -30.58 -11.01 30.60
C LEU A 121 -31.23 -10.42 31.86
N LEU A 122 -30.68 -10.71 33.04
CA LEU A 122 -31.14 -10.15 34.31
C LEU A 122 -30.83 -8.65 34.47
N ALA A 123 -29.86 -8.12 33.73
CA ALA A 123 -29.55 -6.70 33.71
C ALA A 123 -30.47 -5.89 32.78
N LEU A 124 -31.18 -6.53 31.86
CA LEU A 124 -32.12 -5.87 30.95
C LEU A 124 -33.37 -5.36 31.68
N PRO A 125 -34.03 -4.29 31.18
CA PRO A 125 -35.34 -3.85 31.65
C PRO A 125 -36.37 -5.00 31.62
N ALA A 126 -37.34 -4.97 32.53
CA ALA A 126 -38.34 -6.04 32.65
C ALA A 126 -39.15 -6.27 31.35
N SER A 127 -39.43 -5.20 30.60
CA SER A 127 -40.12 -5.27 29.30
C SER A 127 -39.33 -6.06 28.24
N GLU A 128 -38.02 -5.90 28.20
CA GLU A 128 -37.14 -6.59 27.24
C GLU A 128 -36.85 -8.03 27.70
N ARG A 129 -36.68 -8.24 29.00
CA ARG A 129 -36.46 -9.56 29.59
C ARG A 129 -37.63 -10.51 29.37
N ALA A 130 -38.86 -9.99 29.31
CA ALA A 130 -40.05 -10.78 29.02
C ALA A 130 -40.09 -11.32 27.57
N THR A 131 -39.35 -10.69 26.66
CA THR A 131 -39.34 -11.02 25.23
C THR A 131 -38.06 -11.71 24.76
N MET A 132 -37.05 -11.84 25.63
CA MET A 132 -35.76 -12.42 25.27
C MET A 132 -35.42 -13.65 26.13
N THR A 133 -34.77 -14.62 25.50
CA THR A 133 -34.23 -15.82 26.13
C THR A 133 -32.73 -15.67 26.39
N VAL A 134 -32.20 -16.51 27.29
CA VAL A 134 -30.74 -16.57 27.55
C VAL A 134 -29.97 -16.89 26.27
N ASP A 135 -30.50 -17.78 25.43
CA ASP A 135 -29.87 -18.18 24.18
C ASP A 135 -29.83 -17.04 23.15
N GLU A 136 -30.87 -16.21 23.05
CA GLU A 136 -30.88 -15.03 22.18
C GLU A 136 -29.88 -13.95 22.64
N VAL A 137 -29.75 -13.75 23.95
CA VAL A 137 -28.73 -12.86 24.52
C VAL A 137 -27.33 -13.41 24.24
N ALA A 138 -27.12 -14.72 24.41
CA ALA A 138 -25.85 -15.37 24.09
C ALA A 138 -25.50 -15.25 22.60
N ALA A 139 -26.48 -15.48 21.71
CA ALA A 139 -26.29 -15.37 20.26
C ALA A 139 -25.92 -13.93 19.84
N THR A 140 -26.57 -12.93 20.42
CA THR A 140 -26.25 -11.51 20.18
C THR A 140 -24.84 -11.17 20.65
N CYS A 141 -24.44 -11.66 21.83
CA CYS A 141 -23.06 -11.53 22.31
C CYS A 141 -22.05 -12.15 21.34
N VAL A 142 -22.32 -13.36 20.83
CA VAL A 142 -21.42 -14.04 19.87
C VAL A 142 -21.29 -13.27 18.56
N LEU A 143 -22.37 -12.65 18.08
CA LEU A 143 -22.33 -11.81 16.88
C LEU A 143 -21.44 -10.58 17.07
N ASN A 144 -21.55 -9.91 18.22
CA ASN A 144 -20.69 -8.77 18.56
C ASN A 144 -19.23 -9.21 18.72
N ALA A 145 -18.99 -10.27 19.49
CA ALA A 145 -17.66 -10.82 19.70
C ALA A 145 -16.98 -11.23 18.38
N ARG A 146 -17.74 -11.75 17.41
CA ARG A 146 -17.23 -12.06 16.08
C ARG A 146 -16.76 -10.79 15.36
N THR A 147 -17.54 -9.72 15.41
CA THR A 147 -17.19 -8.42 14.81
C THR A 147 -15.94 -7.84 15.47
N ASP A 148 -15.85 -7.90 16.79
CA ASP A 148 -14.69 -7.45 17.56
C ASP A 148 -13.42 -8.23 17.18
N LEU A 149 -13.50 -9.56 17.11
CA LEU A 149 -12.38 -10.41 16.69
C LEU A 149 -11.92 -10.10 15.26
N TYR A 150 -12.83 -9.76 14.34
CA TYR A 150 -12.45 -9.29 13.01
C TYR A 150 -11.70 -7.97 13.06
N ALA A 151 -12.16 -7.00 13.86
CA ALA A 151 -11.51 -5.71 14.00
C ALA A 151 -10.11 -5.86 14.63
N GLU A 152 -9.99 -6.65 15.69
CA GLU A 152 -8.72 -7.00 16.34
C GLU A 152 -7.75 -7.64 15.34
N ALA A 153 -8.21 -8.63 14.58
CA ALA A 153 -7.40 -9.32 13.57
C ALA A 153 -6.90 -8.39 12.46
N LEU A 154 -7.73 -7.45 12.00
CA LEU A 154 -7.31 -6.45 11.01
C LEU A 154 -6.27 -5.48 11.59
N ASN A 155 -6.41 -5.09 12.86
CA ASN A 155 -5.43 -4.25 13.54
C ASN A 155 -4.09 -4.99 13.72
N GLU A 156 -4.13 -6.27 14.10
CA GLU A 156 -2.95 -7.14 14.20
C GLU A 156 -2.23 -7.25 12.85
N LEU A 157 -2.98 -7.52 11.77
CA LEU A 157 -2.44 -7.55 10.40
C LEU A 157 -1.77 -6.21 10.00
N ASN A 158 -2.40 -5.09 10.35
CA ASN A 158 -1.87 -3.77 10.02
C ASN A 158 -0.59 -3.45 10.81
N ALA A 159 -0.54 -3.80 12.10
CA ALA A 159 0.64 -3.64 12.94
C ALA A 159 1.80 -4.50 12.42
N ASP A 160 1.54 -5.76 12.06
CA ASP A 160 2.53 -6.65 11.47
C ASP A 160 3.09 -6.08 10.16
N ARG A 161 2.22 -5.60 9.27
CA ARG A 161 2.64 -4.97 8.01
C ARG A 161 3.50 -3.73 8.22
N GLN A 162 3.12 -2.86 9.16
CA GLN A 162 3.92 -1.68 9.51
C GLN A 162 5.29 -2.08 10.06
N SER A 163 5.35 -3.09 10.92
CA SER A 163 6.61 -3.58 11.47
C SER A 163 7.53 -4.17 10.38
N GLN A 164 6.97 -4.92 9.43
CA GLN A 164 7.73 -5.46 8.31
C GLN A 164 8.24 -4.37 7.37
N TYR A 165 7.42 -3.35 7.10
CA TYR A 165 7.82 -2.21 6.30
C TYR A 165 9.01 -1.48 6.94
N ALA A 166 8.92 -1.14 8.24
CA ALA A 166 10.01 -0.48 8.96
C ALA A 166 11.32 -1.31 8.96
N ARG A 167 11.22 -2.64 9.08
CA ARG A 167 12.40 -3.53 8.97
C ARG A 167 13.02 -3.49 7.58
N LYS A 168 12.21 -3.55 6.53
CA LYS A 168 12.67 -3.49 5.13
C LYS A 168 13.29 -2.13 4.80
N GLU A 169 12.73 -1.05 5.33
CA GLU A 169 13.27 0.31 5.17
C GLU A 169 14.64 0.44 5.84
N ALA A 170 14.78 -0.05 7.09
CA ALA A 170 16.05 -0.06 7.78
C ALA A 170 17.11 -0.92 7.06
N GLU A 171 16.72 -2.09 6.53
CA GLU A 171 17.60 -2.93 5.74
C GLU A 171 18.04 -2.24 4.44
N TYR A 172 17.12 -1.58 3.75
CA TYR A 172 17.39 -0.82 2.54
C TYR A 172 18.39 0.30 2.78
N GLU A 173 18.19 1.13 3.82
CA GLU A 173 19.12 2.21 4.14
C GLU A 173 20.51 1.67 4.54
N ARG A 174 20.58 0.54 5.25
CA ARG A 174 21.85 -0.12 5.55
C ARG A 174 22.59 -0.56 4.27
N LEU A 175 21.89 -1.22 3.34
CA LEU A 175 22.49 -1.69 2.08
C LEU A 175 22.95 -0.51 1.20
N LYS A 176 22.19 0.59 1.22
CA LYS A 176 22.56 1.83 0.53
C LYS A 176 23.83 2.44 1.11
N GLN A 177 23.96 2.52 2.43
CA GLN A 177 25.19 2.98 3.11
C GLN A 177 26.39 2.09 2.74
N GLU A 178 26.24 0.77 2.82
CA GLU A 178 27.32 -0.16 2.45
C GLU A 178 27.79 0.02 1.00
N ARG A 179 26.84 0.24 0.08
CA ARG A 179 27.17 0.53 -1.32
C ARG A 179 27.92 1.86 -1.45
N ASP A 180 27.45 2.90 -0.78
CA ASP A 180 28.05 4.23 -0.86
C ASP A 180 29.48 4.23 -0.27
N ASP A 181 29.71 3.49 0.82
CA ASP A 181 31.05 3.27 1.40
C ASP A 181 31.98 2.53 0.43
N LYS A 182 31.49 1.47 -0.23
CA LYS A 182 32.27 0.75 -1.25
C LYS A 182 32.64 1.64 -2.44
N LEU A 183 31.73 2.50 -2.87
CA LEU A 183 32.00 3.46 -3.95
C LEU A 183 33.05 4.48 -3.53
N ALA A 184 32.97 5.00 -2.30
CA ALA A 184 33.97 5.92 -1.77
C ALA A 184 35.36 5.27 -1.66
N GLU A 185 35.43 4.03 -1.19
CA GLU A 185 36.70 3.30 -1.10
C GLU A 185 37.29 2.99 -2.47
N ASN A 186 36.47 2.53 -3.42
CA ASN A 186 36.92 2.30 -4.80
C ASN A 186 37.48 3.59 -5.42
N ALA A 187 36.81 4.73 -5.22
CA ALA A 187 37.30 6.02 -5.71
C ALA A 187 38.65 6.42 -5.08
N ARG A 188 38.89 6.09 -3.80
CA ARG A 188 40.18 6.30 -3.14
C ARG A 188 41.27 5.42 -3.74
N ILE A 189 40.99 4.14 -3.95
CA ILE A 189 41.92 3.17 -4.54
C ILE A 189 42.29 3.60 -5.96
N GLU A 190 41.31 3.99 -6.78
CA GLU A 190 41.53 4.47 -8.15
C GLU A 190 42.43 5.71 -8.16
N LYS A 191 42.21 6.66 -7.26
CA LYS A 191 43.05 7.85 -7.11
C LYS A 191 44.49 7.47 -6.75
N GLU A 192 44.69 6.60 -5.76
CA GLU A 192 46.03 6.15 -5.35
C GLU A 192 46.76 5.40 -6.47
N GLN A 193 46.04 4.56 -7.22
CA GLN A 193 46.59 3.86 -8.38
C GLN A 193 46.98 4.83 -9.49
N ALA A 194 46.16 5.86 -9.76
CA ALA A 194 46.46 6.89 -10.74
C ALA A 194 47.72 7.70 -10.35
N GLU A 195 47.86 8.05 -9.08
CA GLU A 195 49.05 8.76 -8.56
C GLU A 195 50.32 7.91 -8.67
N LYS A 196 50.26 6.62 -8.29
CA LYS A 196 51.38 5.67 -8.44
C LYS A 196 51.78 5.49 -9.90
N LEU A 197 50.79 5.36 -10.80
CA LEU A 197 51.04 5.21 -12.23
C LEU A 197 51.67 6.48 -12.82
N ALA A 198 51.22 7.67 -12.40
CA ALA A 198 51.80 8.94 -12.82
C ALA A 198 53.25 9.08 -12.34
N ALA A 199 53.55 8.74 -11.08
CA ALA A 199 54.91 8.75 -10.55
C ALA A 199 55.83 7.76 -11.28
N TYR A 200 55.33 6.56 -11.57
CA TYR A 200 56.08 5.55 -12.35
C TYR A 200 56.40 6.03 -13.76
N LYS A 201 55.43 6.66 -14.45
CA LYS A 201 55.63 7.23 -15.78
C LYS A 201 56.69 8.33 -15.77
N ALA A 202 56.64 9.24 -14.79
CA ALA A 202 57.62 10.31 -14.65
C ALA A 202 59.05 9.78 -14.39
N ASP A 203 59.19 8.76 -13.53
CA ASP A 203 60.48 8.11 -13.28
C ASP A 203 61.03 7.38 -14.51
N TYR A 204 60.16 6.69 -15.24
CA TYR A 204 60.51 6.03 -16.50
C TYR A 204 60.98 7.02 -17.56
N GLU A 205 60.26 8.14 -17.75
CA GLU A 205 60.65 9.18 -18.70
C GLU A 205 62.02 9.78 -18.35
N ARG A 206 62.29 10.05 -17.07
CA ARG A 206 63.60 10.53 -16.61
C ARG A 206 64.71 9.54 -16.94
N LYS A 207 64.52 8.25 -16.61
CA LYS A 207 65.50 7.19 -16.91
C LYS A 207 65.75 7.03 -18.41
N MET A 208 64.70 7.15 -19.22
CA MET A 208 64.83 7.09 -20.68
C MET A 208 65.61 8.29 -21.24
N GLU A 209 65.44 9.47 -20.67
CA GLU A 209 66.20 10.65 -21.07
C GLU A 209 67.69 10.56 -20.68
N GLU A 210 67.98 10.09 -19.47
CA GLU A 210 69.34 9.76 -19.02
C GLU A 210 69.99 8.73 -19.95
N TRP A 211 69.25 7.68 -20.30
CA TRP A 211 69.71 6.66 -21.23
C TRP A 211 69.98 7.23 -22.64
N ARG A 212 69.06 8.02 -23.21
CA ARG A 212 69.26 8.69 -24.52
C ARG A 212 70.50 9.58 -24.51
N THR A 213 70.70 10.32 -23.42
CA THR A 213 71.88 11.18 -23.23
C THR A 213 73.16 10.35 -23.18
N ALA A 214 73.19 9.27 -22.40
CA ALA A 214 74.33 8.36 -22.32
C ALA A 214 74.67 7.73 -23.68
N VAL A 215 73.65 7.25 -24.41
CA VAL A 215 73.82 6.71 -25.77
C VAL A 215 74.40 7.76 -26.72
N ALA A 216 73.92 9.00 -26.67
CA ALA A 216 74.44 10.09 -27.49
C ALA A 216 75.91 10.42 -27.18
N LEU A 217 76.30 10.39 -25.89
CA LEU A 217 77.69 10.59 -25.46
C LEU A 217 78.59 9.43 -25.90
N CYS A 218 78.13 8.19 -25.80
CA CYS A 218 78.85 7.03 -26.33
C CYS A 218 79.12 7.17 -27.82
N LYS A 219 78.11 7.55 -28.62
CA LYS A 219 78.26 7.77 -30.07
C LYS A 219 79.29 8.85 -30.41
N LYS A 220 79.56 9.78 -29.51
CA LYS A 220 80.62 10.80 -29.63
C LYS A 220 82.01 10.29 -29.21
N GLY A 221 82.16 9.01 -28.90
CA GLY A 221 83.44 8.36 -28.57
C GLY A 221 83.79 8.35 -27.06
N LYS A 222 82.90 8.83 -26.19
CA LYS A 222 83.11 8.76 -24.73
C LYS A 222 82.81 7.36 -24.21
N ARG A 223 83.87 6.54 -24.07
CA ARG A 223 83.79 5.11 -23.72
C ARG A 223 83.14 4.85 -22.37
N GLU A 224 83.21 5.78 -21.42
CA GLU A 224 82.61 5.66 -20.09
C GLU A 224 81.07 5.66 -20.10
N TYR A 225 80.44 6.11 -21.20
CA TYR A 225 78.99 6.08 -21.41
C TYR A 225 78.55 5.04 -22.44
N CYS A 226 79.48 4.34 -23.08
CA CYS A 226 79.16 3.18 -23.90
C CYS A 226 78.77 2.05 -22.97
N ALA A 227 77.62 1.42 -23.24
CA ALA A 227 77.04 0.37 -22.41
C ALA A 227 78.13 -0.61 -21.93
N LYS A 228 78.14 -0.88 -20.61
CA LYS A 228 78.83 -2.06 -20.08
C LYS A 228 78.09 -3.32 -20.54
#